data_AF-A0A6P6K3C5-F1
#
_entry.id   AF-A0A6P6K3C5-F1
#
_cell.length_a   1.000
_cell.length_b   1.000
_cell.length_c   1.000
_cell.angle_alpha   90.00
_cell.angle_beta   90.00
_cell.angle_gamma   90.00
#
_symmetry.space_group_name_H-M   'P 1'
#
loop_
_entity.id
_entity.type
_entity.pdbx_description
1 polymer ?
#
loop_
_entity_poly.entity_id
_entity_poly.type
_entity_poly.pdbx_seq_one_letter_code
_entity_poly.pdbx_strand_id
1 'polypeptide(L)'
;MADPKEAQDDHEASTDNVEDSNHDPHFEPIVSLPEQDVKTLEEDEEELFKMRAKLYRFASENDPPEWKERGTGDVKLLRHKEKGSIRLLMRRDRTLKICANHNIMPLMELKPNAGSDRAWVWNTHADFADEKPKPEMLAIRFLNAENAQKFKMKFDECKEEVRKSLEGSMNSANKVAEKLEELSVNDDKTKSSGDKKEEVKEEKKEEKAGEEEKK
;
A
#
# COMPACT_ATOMS: atom_id res chain seq x y z
N MET A 1 -52.61 24.55 80.65
CA MET A 1 -51.43 24.29 81.49
C MET A 1 -50.49 23.43 80.66
N ALA A 2 -49.25 23.77 80.34
CA ALA A 2 -48.45 24.98 80.45
C ALA A 2 -47.34 24.83 79.39
N ASP A 3 -47.06 25.89 78.63
CA ASP A 3 -45.77 26.10 77.95
C ASP A 3 -44.64 26.20 79.00
N PRO A 4 -43.36 25.87 78.70
CA PRO A 4 -42.59 26.60 77.68
C PRO A 4 -41.42 25.85 76.98
N LYS A 5 -40.94 26.39 75.85
CA LYS A 5 -39.71 27.22 75.76
C LYS A 5 -39.03 27.09 74.38
N GLU A 6 -38.83 28.24 73.76
CA GLU A 6 -38.14 28.48 72.49
C GLU A 6 -36.69 27.97 72.48
N ALA A 7 -36.27 27.45 71.33
CA ALA A 7 -34.92 27.58 70.81
C ALA A 7 -35.02 27.66 69.28
N GLN A 8 -34.72 28.84 68.73
CA GLN A 8 -34.35 29.01 67.32
C GLN A 8 -33.01 28.28 67.09
N ASP A 9 -32.89 27.55 65.99
CA ASP A 9 -31.59 27.37 65.33
C ASP A 9 -31.82 27.22 63.81
N ASP A 10 -31.12 28.05 63.07
CA ASP A 10 -31.20 28.23 61.63
C ASP A 10 -30.82 26.95 60.89
N HIS A 11 -31.73 26.43 60.06
CA HIS A 11 -31.40 25.39 59.10
C HIS A 11 -30.74 26.04 57.87
N GLU A 12 -29.51 26.52 58.05
CA GLU A 12 -28.66 26.93 56.93
C GLU A 12 -28.46 25.74 55.98
N ALA A 13 -28.53 26.06 54.70
CA ALA A 13 -28.36 25.13 53.60
C ALA A 13 -26.93 24.58 53.58
N SER A 14 -26.73 23.37 54.10
CA SER A 14 -25.56 22.56 53.76
C SER A 14 -25.74 21.99 52.36
N THR A 15 -25.57 22.83 51.35
CA THR A 15 -25.15 22.40 50.01
C THR A 15 -23.66 22.12 50.08
N ASP A 16 -23.29 20.97 50.64
CA ASP A 16 -21.90 20.56 50.62
C ASP A 16 -21.77 19.06 50.36
N ASN A 17 -20.87 18.73 49.44
CA ASN A 17 -20.41 17.39 49.09
C ASN A 17 -21.36 16.46 48.31
N VAL A 18 -21.59 16.82 47.04
CA VAL A 18 -21.57 15.80 45.96
C VAL A 18 -20.47 16.17 44.96
N GLU A 19 -19.28 16.47 45.46
CA GLU A 19 -18.08 16.60 44.62
C GLU A 19 -17.62 15.19 44.23
N ASP A 20 -18.06 14.79 43.04
CA ASP A 20 -17.26 14.13 42.01
C ASP A 20 -16.20 13.14 42.53
N SER A 21 -16.66 11.97 42.98
CA SER A 21 -15.83 10.81 43.29
C SER A 21 -15.25 10.12 42.02
N ASN A 22 -14.88 10.89 41.00
CA ASN A 22 -14.13 10.35 39.87
C ASN A 22 -12.64 10.31 40.24
N HIS A 23 -12.18 9.13 40.63
CA HIS A 23 -10.76 8.86 40.85
C HIS A 23 -9.99 9.01 39.52
N ASP A 24 -9.35 10.17 39.33
CA ASP A 24 -8.44 10.47 38.21
C ASP A 24 -7.01 10.67 38.72
N PRO A 25 -6.20 9.61 38.81
CA PRO A 25 -4.83 9.71 39.29
C PRO A 25 -3.99 10.58 38.36
N HIS A 26 -3.36 11.62 38.92
CA HIS A 26 -2.40 12.43 38.19
C HIS A 26 -1.06 11.71 38.04
N PHE A 27 -0.48 11.72 36.84
CA PHE A 27 0.85 11.19 36.55
C PHE A 27 1.73 12.28 35.92
N GLU A 28 2.96 12.41 36.41
CA GLU A 28 3.95 13.27 35.77
C GLU A 28 4.37 12.69 34.40
N PRO A 29 4.45 13.51 33.34
CA PRO A 29 4.86 13.03 32.02
C PRO A 29 6.29 12.47 32.02
N ILE A 30 6.46 11.23 31.57
CA ILE A 30 7.79 10.60 31.40
C ILE A 30 8.57 11.29 30.27
N VAL A 31 7.86 11.78 29.25
CA VAL A 31 8.44 12.43 28.08
C VAL A 31 7.53 13.55 27.58
N SER A 32 8.13 14.66 27.15
CA SER A 32 7.43 15.72 26.42
C SER A 32 7.68 15.53 24.93
N LEU A 33 6.63 15.21 24.18
CA LEU A 33 6.69 15.10 22.73
C LEU A 33 6.30 16.44 22.11
N PRO A 34 7.13 17.03 21.22
CA PRO A 34 6.73 18.22 20.49
C PRO A 34 5.59 17.89 19.52
N GLU A 35 4.75 18.88 19.24
CA GLU A 35 3.78 18.78 18.15
C GLU A 35 4.53 18.61 16.82
N GLN A 36 4.07 17.68 15.99
CA GLN A 36 4.71 17.35 14.73
C GLN A 36 3.67 17.32 13.61
N ASP A 37 3.95 18.05 12.54
CA ASP A 37 3.18 17.98 11.31
C ASP A 37 3.41 16.62 10.63
N VAL A 38 2.37 15.78 10.60
CA VAL A 38 2.41 14.47 9.95
C VAL A 38 1.79 14.57 8.56
N LYS A 39 2.59 14.27 7.54
CA LYS A 39 2.13 14.16 6.15
C LYS A 39 1.50 12.80 5.89
N THR A 40 0.48 12.76 5.03
CA THR A 40 -0.19 11.51 4.67
C THR A 40 0.54 10.76 3.56
N LEU A 41 1.40 11.46 2.80
CA LEU A 41 2.05 10.98 1.58
C LEU A 41 1.03 10.61 0.49
N GLU A 42 -0.09 11.33 0.49
CA GLU A 42 -1.20 11.25 -0.47
C GLU A 42 -1.41 12.62 -1.18
N GLU A 43 -0.58 13.64 -0.92
CA GLU A 43 -0.80 15.03 -1.35
C GLU A 43 -0.62 15.24 -2.87
N ASP A 44 0.27 14.44 -3.49
CA ASP A 44 0.55 14.45 -4.93
C ASP A 44 -0.38 13.53 -5.73
N GLU A 45 -1.45 13.04 -5.09
CA GLU A 45 -2.38 12.10 -5.68
C GLU A 45 -3.79 12.70 -5.81
N GLU A 46 -4.52 12.23 -6.81
CA GLU A 46 -5.92 12.54 -7.04
C GLU A 46 -6.78 11.34 -6.64
N GLU A 47 -7.82 11.60 -5.85
CA GLU A 47 -8.79 10.59 -5.44
C GLU A 47 -9.79 10.31 -6.57
N LEU A 48 -9.62 9.19 -7.26
CA LEU A 48 -10.51 8.75 -8.34
C LEU A 48 -11.77 8.04 -7.82
N PHE A 49 -11.66 7.47 -6.62
CA PHE A 49 -12.70 6.68 -5.98
C PHE A 49 -12.49 6.63 -4.47
N LYS A 50 -13.59 6.69 -3.71
CA LYS A 50 -13.60 6.45 -2.27
C LYS A 50 -14.89 5.79 -1.84
N MET A 51 -14.79 4.70 -1.07
CA MET A 51 -15.96 4.04 -0.52
C MET A 51 -15.66 3.20 0.71
N ARG A 52 -16.64 3.10 1.61
CA ARG A 52 -16.61 2.23 2.78
C ARG A 52 -16.58 0.75 2.38
N ALA A 53 -15.65 -0.01 2.94
CA ALA A 53 -15.53 -1.44 2.68
C ALA A 53 -14.94 -2.22 3.87
N LYS A 54 -15.03 -3.55 3.78
CA LYS A 54 -14.31 -4.48 4.65
C LYS A 54 -13.38 -5.34 3.79
N LEU A 55 -12.12 -5.40 4.16
CA LEU A 55 -11.06 -6.12 3.48
C LEU A 55 -10.68 -7.38 4.26
N TYR A 56 -10.44 -8.45 3.53
CA TYR A 56 -10.00 -9.75 4.01
C TYR A 56 -8.72 -10.16 3.29
N ARG A 57 -7.91 -10.96 3.97
CA ARG A 57 -6.74 -11.64 3.43
C ARG A 57 -6.98 -13.14 3.50
N PHE A 58 -6.60 -13.86 2.46
CA PHE A 58 -6.57 -15.32 2.49
C PHE A 58 -5.29 -15.79 3.19
N ALA A 59 -5.43 -16.46 4.33
CA ALA A 59 -4.32 -17.04 5.08
C ALA A 59 -4.11 -18.49 4.64
N SER A 60 -3.36 -18.67 3.55
CA SER A 60 -3.04 -19.99 2.99
C SER A 60 -2.10 -20.81 3.88
N GLU A 61 -1.41 -20.15 4.80
CA GLU A 61 -0.50 -20.77 5.77
C GLU A 61 -1.22 -21.50 6.91
N ASN A 62 -2.53 -21.26 7.09
CA ASN A 62 -3.34 -21.98 8.06
C ASN A 62 -3.80 -23.34 7.51
N ASP A 63 -4.07 -24.29 8.41
CA ASP A 63 -4.69 -25.59 8.08
C ASP A 63 -6.01 -25.77 8.85
N PRO A 64 -7.19 -25.62 8.21
CA PRO A 64 -7.39 -25.33 6.79
C PRO A 64 -7.16 -23.85 6.41
N PRO A 65 -6.91 -23.53 5.12
CA PRO A 65 -6.84 -22.16 4.64
C PRO A 65 -8.14 -21.40 4.90
N GLU A 66 -8.04 -20.15 5.36
CA GLU A 66 -9.20 -19.36 5.76
C GLU A 66 -9.06 -17.87 5.42
N TRP A 67 -10.21 -17.19 5.33
CA TRP A 67 -10.27 -15.74 5.17
C TRP A 67 -10.20 -15.04 6.53
N LYS A 68 -9.17 -14.22 6.75
CA LYS A 68 -9.02 -13.37 7.94
C LYS A 68 -9.38 -11.93 7.63
N GLU A 69 -10.09 -11.26 8.54
CA GLU A 69 -10.34 -9.83 8.42
C GLU A 69 -9.01 -9.06 8.48
N ARG A 70 -8.73 -8.28 7.44
CA ARG A 70 -7.53 -7.46 7.33
C ARG A 70 -7.80 -6.04 7.83
N GLY A 71 -8.98 -5.48 7.54
CA GLY A 71 -9.37 -4.15 8.01
C GLY A 71 -10.76 -3.71 7.54
N THR A 72 -11.35 -2.77 8.27
CA THR A 72 -12.60 -2.08 7.90
C THR A 72 -12.32 -0.58 7.85
N GLY A 73 -12.77 0.08 6.77
CA GLY A 73 -12.49 1.50 6.55
C GLY A 73 -12.85 1.96 5.14
N ASP A 74 -12.29 3.08 4.71
CA ASP A 74 -12.48 3.60 3.35
C ASP A 74 -11.38 3.08 2.41
N VAL A 75 -11.79 2.42 1.33
CA VAL A 75 -10.90 2.10 0.21
C VAL A 75 -10.87 3.28 -0.75
N LYS A 76 -9.67 3.66 -1.19
CA LYS A 76 -9.43 4.71 -2.18
C LYS A 76 -8.68 4.16 -3.39
N LEU A 77 -9.00 4.71 -4.56
CA LEU A 77 -8.15 4.59 -5.75
C LEU A 77 -7.51 5.96 -5.99
N LEU A 78 -6.18 6.00 -5.95
CA LEU A 78 -5.39 7.23 -5.97
C LEU A 78 -4.50 7.24 -7.21
N ARG A 79 -4.54 8.32 -7.98
CA ARG A 79 -3.69 8.53 -9.16
C ARG A 79 -2.63 9.57 -8.87
N HIS A 80 -1.36 9.22 -9.04
CA HIS A 80 -0.26 10.17 -8.91
C HIS A 80 -0.29 11.20 -10.05
N LYS A 81 -0.29 12.50 -9.71
CA LYS A 81 -0.47 13.60 -10.67
C LYS A 81 0.61 13.64 -11.76
N GLU A 82 1.87 13.42 -11.38
CA GLU A 82 2.99 13.44 -12.34
C GLU A 82 3.24 12.10 -13.03
N LYS A 83 3.25 10.99 -12.28
CA LYS A 83 3.61 9.65 -12.81
C LYS A 83 2.45 8.96 -13.52
N GLY A 84 1.22 9.37 -13.29
CA GLY A 84 0.02 8.69 -13.79
C GLY A 84 -0.23 7.30 -13.19
N SER A 85 0.62 6.83 -12.26
CA SER A 85 0.45 5.53 -11.60
C SER A 85 -0.77 5.56 -10.69
N ILE A 86 -1.57 4.49 -10.70
CA ILE A 86 -2.76 4.35 -9.87
C ILE A 86 -2.53 3.27 -8.81
N ARG A 87 -2.83 3.57 -7.55
CA ARG A 87 -2.76 2.63 -6.42
C ARG A 87 -4.08 2.51 -5.67
N LEU A 88 -4.29 1.35 -5.08
CA LEU A 88 -5.32 1.10 -4.09
C LEU A 88 -4.73 1.36 -2.71
N LEU A 89 -5.36 2.23 -1.93
CA LEU A 89 -5.01 2.53 -0.54
C LEU A 89 -6.22 2.35 0.36
N MET A 90 -6.07 1.66 1.47
CA MET A 90 -7.13 1.50 2.47
C MET A 90 -6.56 1.62 3.87
N ARG A 91 -7.24 2.38 4.73
CA ARG A 91 -6.87 2.58 6.15
C ARG A 91 -7.97 2.06 7.06
N ARG A 92 -7.60 1.53 8.21
CA ARG A 92 -8.55 1.07 9.24
C ARG A 92 -9.14 2.25 9.98
N ASP A 93 -10.41 2.12 10.37
CA ASP A 93 -11.06 3.06 11.27
C ASP A 93 -10.31 3.20 12.59
N ARG A 94 -10.40 4.40 13.18
CA ARG A 94 -9.85 4.80 14.48
C ARG A 94 -8.32 4.81 14.53
N THR A 95 -7.67 3.70 14.15
CA THR A 95 -6.22 3.54 14.18
C THR A 95 -5.51 4.18 12.98
N LEU A 96 -6.23 4.42 11.88
CA LEU A 96 -5.71 4.98 10.62
C LEU A 96 -4.54 4.19 9.99
N LYS A 97 -4.25 2.99 10.51
CA LYS A 97 -3.23 2.08 9.99
C LYS A 97 -3.63 1.58 8.61
N ILE A 98 -2.68 1.55 7.69
CA ILE A 98 -2.86 1.02 6.35
C ILE A 98 -3.16 -0.49 6.44
N CYS A 99 -4.15 -0.95 5.68
CA CYS A 99 -4.50 -2.37 5.56
C CYS A 99 -4.44 -2.90 4.12
N ALA A 100 -4.34 -2.02 3.12
CA ALA A 100 -3.92 -2.34 1.76
C ALA A 100 -3.21 -1.13 1.15
N ASN A 101 -2.13 -1.38 0.42
CA ASN A 101 -1.37 -0.38 -0.34
C ASN A 101 -0.61 -1.07 -1.48
N HIS A 102 -1.15 -1.02 -2.69
CA HIS A 102 -0.50 -1.60 -3.87
C HIS A 102 -0.94 -0.90 -5.15
N ASN A 103 -0.09 -0.93 -6.17
CA ASN A 103 -0.42 -0.41 -7.49
C ASN A 103 -1.45 -1.30 -8.19
N ILE A 104 -2.35 -0.69 -8.95
CA ILE A 104 -3.19 -1.39 -9.90
C ILE A 104 -2.33 -1.77 -11.10
N MET A 105 -2.30 -3.07 -11.39
CA MET A 105 -1.54 -3.63 -12.52
C MET A 105 -2.50 -3.99 -13.66
N PRO A 106 -2.11 -3.84 -14.95
CA PRO A 106 -2.97 -4.18 -16.08
C PRO A 106 -3.50 -5.62 -16.09
N LEU A 107 -2.76 -6.56 -15.50
CA LEU A 107 -3.13 -7.98 -15.41
C LEU A 107 -4.01 -8.31 -14.20
N MET A 108 -4.28 -7.35 -13.32
CA MET A 108 -5.07 -7.57 -12.11
C MET A 108 -6.55 -7.73 -12.46
N GLU A 109 -7.21 -8.75 -11.91
CA GLU A 109 -8.61 -9.07 -12.21
C GLU A 109 -9.42 -9.23 -10.93
N LEU A 110 -10.54 -8.49 -10.84
CA LEU A 110 -11.54 -8.68 -9.79
C LEU A 110 -12.48 -9.82 -10.18
N LYS A 111 -12.40 -10.93 -9.43
CA LYS A 111 -13.27 -12.10 -9.58
C LYS A 111 -14.37 -12.11 -8.51
N PRO A 112 -15.60 -12.51 -8.83
CA PRO A 112 -16.67 -12.60 -7.84
C PRO A 112 -16.32 -13.65 -6.77
N ASN A 113 -16.61 -13.35 -5.51
CA ASN A 113 -16.44 -14.34 -4.44
C ASN A 113 -17.63 -15.32 -4.41
N ALA A 114 -17.36 -16.62 -4.34
CA ALA A 114 -18.41 -17.62 -4.22
C ALA A 114 -19.27 -17.35 -2.98
N GLY A 115 -20.59 -17.22 -3.15
CA GLY A 115 -21.54 -16.96 -2.07
C GLY A 115 -21.72 -15.49 -1.67
N SER A 116 -21.18 -14.52 -2.42
CA SER A 116 -21.45 -13.09 -2.20
C SER A 116 -21.58 -12.31 -3.50
N ASP A 117 -22.70 -11.60 -3.66
CA ASP A 117 -22.97 -10.65 -4.75
C ASP A 117 -22.29 -9.28 -4.59
N ARG A 118 -21.78 -9.02 -3.38
CA ARG A 118 -21.20 -7.73 -2.95
C ARG A 118 -19.72 -7.82 -2.59
N ALA A 119 -19.01 -8.83 -3.09
CA ALA A 119 -17.60 -9.03 -2.81
C ALA A 119 -16.77 -9.43 -4.04
N TRP A 120 -15.55 -8.91 -4.09
CA TRP A 120 -14.57 -9.21 -5.13
C TRP A 120 -13.29 -9.77 -4.53
N VAL A 121 -12.63 -10.66 -5.26
CA VAL A 121 -11.35 -11.28 -4.91
C VAL A 121 -10.32 -10.96 -5.99
N TRP A 122 -9.09 -10.64 -5.60
CA TRP A 122 -7.97 -10.47 -6.52
C TRP A 122 -6.64 -10.83 -5.86
N ASN A 123 -5.62 -10.99 -6.69
CA ASN A 123 -4.24 -11.19 -6.26
C ASN A 123 -3.44 -9.92 -6.48
N THR A 124 -2.55 -9.61 -5.54
CA THR A 124 -1.51 -8.59 -5.68
C THR A 124 -0.15 -9.20 -5.34
N HIS A 125 0.88 -8.88 -6.12
CA HIS A 125 2.22 -9.44 -5.92
C HIS A 125 3.04 -8.68 -4.87
N ALA A 126 2.68 -7.43 -4.59
CA ALA A 126 3.46 -6.54 -3.73
C ALA A 126 2.54 -5.55 -2.98
N ASP A 127 1.72 -6.05 -2.05
CA ASP A 127 1.05 -5.22 -1.05
C ASP A 127 2.07 -4.70 -0.03
N PHE A 128 2.01 -3.41 0.27
CA PHE A 128 2.96 -2.68 1.10
C PHE A 128 2.31 -2.14 2.39
N ALA A 129 1.18 -2.72 2.84
CA ALA A 129 0.51 -2.24 4.05
C ALA A 129 1.31 -2.45 5.35
N ASP A 130 2.22 -3.43 5.36
CA ASP A 130 3.13 -3.73 6.48
C ASP A 130 4.54 -3.18 6.24
N GLU A 131 4.69 -2.16 5.38
CA GLU A 131 5.97 -1.53 4.98
C GLU A 131 6.99 -2.49 4.35
N LYS A 132 6.51 -3.65 3.89
CA LYS A 132 7.29 -4.66 3.17
C LYS A 132 6.43 -5.22 2.05
N PRO A 133 6.97 -5.39 0.82
CA PRO A 133 6.21 -5.93 -0.30
C PRO A 133 5.89 -7.41 -0.02
N LYS A 134 4.60 -7.75 -0.02
CA LYS A 134 4.13 -9.13 0.18
C LYS A 134 3.12 -9.51 -0.90
N PRO A 135 3.19 -10.74 -1.45
CA PRO A 135 2.10 -11.27 -2.25
C PRO A 135 0.90 -11.55 -1.37
N GLU A 136 -0.28 -11.11 -1.80
CA GLU A 136 -1.52 -11.22 -1.03
C GLU A 136 -2.68 -11.60 -1.95
N MET A 137 -3.53 -12.51 -1.49
CA MET A 137 -4.85 -12.73 -2.07
C MET A 137 -5.88 -12.02 -1.18
N LEU A 138 -6.51 -11.00 -1.76
CA LEU A 138 -7.38 -10.08 -1.05
C LEU A 138 -8.82 -10.28 -1.48
N ALA A 139 -9.75 -10.15 -0.53
CA ALA A 139 -11.16 -10.04 -0.81
C ALA A 139 -11.72 -8.75 -0.19
N ILE A 140 -12.52 -8.01 -0.93
CA ILE A 140 -13.18 -6.80 -0.45
C ILE A 140 -14.69 -6.98 -0.51
N ARG A 141 -15.39 -6.62 0.56
CA ARG A 141 -16.84 -6.69 0.67
C ARG A 141 -17.41 -5.29 0.92
N PHE A 142 -18.45 -4.96 0.16
CA PHE A 142 -19.17 -3.70 0.27
C PHE A 142 -20.52 -3.89 0.97
N LEU A 143 -21.18 -2.77 1.28
CA LEU A 143 -22.48 -2.79 1.95
C LEU A 143 -23.53 -3.55 1.12
N ASN A 144 -23.63 -3.23 -0.17
CA ASN A 144 -24.59 -3.78 -1.12
C ASN A 144 -23.92 -4.12 -2.46
N ALA A 145 -24.64 -4.85 -3.33
CA ALA A 145 -24.14 -5.27 -4.64
C ALA A 145 -23.86 -4.08 -5.58
N GLU A 146 -24.69 -3.04 -5.53
CA GLU A 146 -24.51 -1.81 -6.34
C GLU A 146 -23.16 -1.14 -6.08
N ASN A 147 -22.79 -1.00 -4.81
CA ASN A 147 -21.50 -0.45 -4.41
C ASN A 147 -20.36 -1.34 -4.90
N ALA A 148 -20.50 -2.67 -4.79
CA ALA A 148 -19.51 -3.59 -5.34
C ALA A 148 -19.33 -3.40 -6.85
N GLN A 149 -20.42 -3.22 -7.62
CA GLN A 149 -20.33 -2.95 -9.05
C GLN A 149 -19.68 -1.61 -9.36
N LYS A 150 -20.03 -0.53 -8.63
CA LYS A 150 -19.37 0.79 -8.77
C LYS A 150 -17.87 0.71 -8.56
N PHE A 151 -17.43 -0.02 -7.53
CA PHE A 151 -16.01 -0.27 -7.30
C PHE A 151 -15.39 -1.03 -8.46
N LYS A 152 -16.01 -2.12 -8.93
CA LYS A 152 -15.48 -2.91 -10.05
C LYS A 152 -15.34 -2.08 -11.32
N MET A 153 -16.37 -1.32 -11.68
CA MET A 153 -16.33 -0.42 -12.84
C MET A 153 -15.16 0.55 -12.72
N LYS A 154 -15.02 1.21 -11.57
CA LYS A 154 -13.96 2.21 -11.39
C LYS A 154 -12.57 1.59 -11.34
N PHE A 155 -12.45 0.39 -10.80
CA PHE A 155 -11.21 -0.38 -10.80
C PHE A 155 -10.79 -0.79 -12.21
N ASP A 156 -11.73 -1.29 -13.01
CA ASP A 156 -11.46 -1.68 -14.41
C ASP A 156 -11.12 -0.45 -15.28
N GLU A 157 -11.77 0.70 -15.06
CA GLU A 157 -11.38 1.97 -15.69
C GLU A 157 -9.92 2.35 -15.36
N CYS A 158 -9.54 2.28 -14.08
CA CYS A 158 -8.16 2.58 -13.65
C CYS A 158 -7.16 1.60 -14.27
N LYS A 159 -7.51 0.31 -14.35
CA LYS A 159 -6.67 -0.71 -14.96
C LYS A 159 -6.41 -0.43 -16.44
N GLU A 160 -7.45 -0.05 -17.20
CA GLU A 160 -7.32 0.32 -18.61
C GLU A 160 -6.52 1.62 -18.79
N GLU A 161 -6.65 2.59 -17.89
CA GLU A 161 -5.84 3.80 -17.89
C GLU A 161 -4.35 3.49 -17.71
N VAL A 162 -4.02 2.65 -16.71
CA VAL A 162 -2.64 2.20 -16.47
C VAL A 162 -2.11 1.42 -17.68
N ARG A 163 -2.93 0.56 -18.28
CA ARG A 163 -2.57 -0.20 -19.49
C ARG A 163 -2.19 0.73 -20.65
N LYS A 164 -3.04 1.71 -20.96
CA LYS A 164 -2.81 2.70 -22.03
C LYS A 164 -1.56 3.54 -21.76
N SER A 165 -1.35 3.95 -20.51
CA SER A 165 -0.14 4.68 -20.12
C SER A 165 1.13 3.87 -20.35
N LEU A 166 1.09 2.56 -20.07
CA LEU A 166 2.23 1.66 -20.27
C LEU A 166 2.53 1.44 -21.76
N GLU A 167 1.50 1.20 -22.57
CA GLU A 167 1.61 1.03 -24.03
C GLU A 167 2.12 2.31 -24.72
N GLY A 168 1.63 3.49 -24.30
CA GLY A 168 2.10 4.79 -24.80
C GLY A 168 3.56 5.08 -24.47
N SER A 169 4.02 4.66 -23.28
CA SER A 169 5.42 4.77 -22.87
C SER A 169 6.33 3.82 -23.66
N MET A 170 5.92 2.58 -23.90
CA MET A 170 6.69 1.62 -24.70
C MET A 170 6.85 2.06 -26.15
N ASN A 171 5.78 2.57 -26.78
CA ASN A 171 5.85 3.07 -28.15
C ASN A 171 6.79 4.27 -28.30
N SER A 172 6.83 5.15 -27.29
CA SER A 172 7.74 6.29 -27.28
C SER A 172 9.19 5.86 -27.06
N ALA A 173 9.44 4.92 -26.14
CA ALA A 173 10.77 4.38 -25.88
C ALA A 173 11.34 3.63 -27.10
N ASN A 174 10.53 2.81 -27.78
CA ASN A 174 10.94 2.12 -29.00
C ASN A 174 11.29 3.11 -30.13
N LYS A 175 10.51 4.18 -30.30
CA LYS A 175 10.80 5.22 -31.30
C LYS A 175 12.07 6.02 -31.00
N VAL A 176 12.41 6.19 -29.71
CA VAL A 176 13.68 6.81 -29.30
C VAL A 176 14.85 5.86 -29.53
N ALA A 177 14.69 4.57 -29.25
CA ALA A 177 15.70 3.55 -29.53
C ALA A 177 15.99 3.42 -31.03
N GLU A 178 14.95 3.33 -31.87
CA GLU A 178 15.08 3.30 -33.34
C GLU A 178 15.80 4.56 -33.87
N LYS A 179 15.46 5.75 -33.37
CA LYS A 179 16.18 6.98 -33.73
C LYS A 179 17.63 7.01 -33.25
N LEU A 180 17.95 6.40 -32.12
CA LEU A 180 19.33 6.31 -31.63
C LEU A 180 20.16 5.37 -32.50
N GLU A 181 19.57 4.26 -32.96
CA GLU A 181 20.21 3.32 -33.88
C GLU A 181 20.41 3.93 -35.28
N GLU A 182 19.45 4.71 -35.79
CA GLU A 182 19.60 5.44 -37.07
C GLU A 182 20.68 6.53 -37.04
N LEU A 183 20.98 7.11 -35.86
CA LEU A 183 22.04 8.11 -35.68
C LEU A 183 23.43 7.49 -35.51
N SER A 184 23.54 6.17 -35.30
CA SER A 184 24.81 5.46 -35.21
C SER A 184 25.28 5.00 -36.60
N VAL A 185 25.64 5.96 -37.47
CA VAL A 185 26.33 5.66 -38.73
C VAL A 185 27.80 5.35 -38.45
N ASN A 186 28.23 4.22 -39.03
CA ASN A 186 29.54 3.56 -38.93
C ASN A 186 30.77 4.49 -39.13
N ASP A 187 31.70 4.42 -38.18
CA ASP A 187 33.10 4.83 -38.39
C ASP A 187 33.84 3.65 -39.06
N ASP A 188 33.95 3.66 -40.39
CA ASP A 188 34.73 2.65 -41.14
C ASP A 188 36.09 3.21 -41.58
N LYS A 189 37.12 2.71 -40.91
CA LYS A 189 38.54 2.51 -41.29
C LYS A 189 39.16 3.43 -42.36
N THR A 190 40.28 4.05 -41.96
CA THR A 190 41.46 4.21 -42.83
C THR A 190 42.69 3.56 -42.20
N LYS A 191 43.29 2.57 -42.88
CA LYS A 191 44.58 1.94 -42.54
C LYS A 191 45.73 2.71 -43.18
N SER A 192 46.81 3.00 -42.45
CA SER A 192 48.20 2.78 -42.93
C SER A 192 49.24 2.77 -41.78
N SER A 193 49.88 1.60 -41.63
CA SER A 193 51.30 1.31 -41.31
C SER A 193 52.10 2.14 -40.29
N GLY A 194 52.70 1.44 -39.32
CA GLY A 194 53.82 1.94 -38.51
C GLY A 194 54.27 0.91 -37.45
N ASP A 195 55.23 0.07 -37.84
CA ASP A 195 55.89 -1.02 -37.10
C ASP A 195 56.60 -0.56 -35.80
N LYS A 196 56.46 -1.32 -34.71
CA LYS A 196 57.58 -1.60 -33.77
C LYS A 196 57.30 -2.81 -32.85
N LYS A 197 58.06 -3.86 -33.11
CA LYS A 197 58.41 -5.00 -32.23
C LYS A 197 58.97 -4.56 -30.87
N GLU A 198 58.64 -5.31 -29.82
CA GLU A 198 59.53 -6.13 -28.96
C GLU A 198 58.65 -6.90 -27.96
N GLU A 199 58.46 -8.21 -28.17
CA GLU A 199 59.18 -9.35 -27.54
C GLU A 199 58.49 -9.85 -26.23
N VAL A 200 57.84 -11.03 -26.26
CA VAL A 200 58.36 -12.37 -25.80
C VAL A 200 57.90 -12.63 -24.34
N LYS A 201 57.24 -13.73 -23.90
CA LYS A 201 57.29 -15.15 -24.30
C LYS A 201 56.24 -16.01 -23.54
N GLU A 202 55.86 -17.14 -24.17
CA GLU A 202 55.70 -18.54 -23.64
C GLU A 202 54.86 -18.79 -22.37
N GLU A 203 53.94 -19.77 -22.23
CA GLU A 203 53.71 -21.10 -22.84
C GLU A 203 52.24 -21.52 -22.53
N LYS A 204 51.43 -22.06 -23.48
CA LYS A 204 51.05 -23.49 -23.71
C LYS A 204 50.73 -24.30 -22.42
N LYS A 205 49.73 -25.18 -22.32
CA LYS A 205 48.85 -25.94 -23.24
C LYS A 205 47.71 -26.55 -22.37
N GLU A 206 46.47 -26.68 -22.87
CA GLU A 206 45.77 -27.95 -23.22
C GLU A 206 45.88 -29.07 -22.15
N GLU A 207 44.87 -29.86 -21.78
CA GLU A 207 43.53 -30.13 -22.30
C GLU A 207 42.78 -31.01 -21.26
N LYS A 208 41.45 -30.92 -21.28
CA LYS A 208 40.45 -32.01 -21.13
C LYS A 208 40.43 -32.97 -19.91
N ALA A 209 39.25 -32.90 -19.28
CA ALA A 209 38.22 -33.96 -19.21
C ALA A 209 38.19 -34.93 -18.01
N GLY A 210 36.96 -35.03 -17.47
CA GLY A 210 36.40 -36.14 -16.68
C GLY A 210 36.89 -36.17 -15.23
N GLU A 211 36.14 -36.57 -14.23
CA GLU A 211 34.75 -37.02 -14.07
C GLU A 211 34.57 -37.18 -12.54
N GLU A 212 33.33 -37.30 -12.08
CA GLU A 212 32.94 -38.02 -10.86
C GLU A 212 33.15 -37.44 -9.43
N GLU A 213 31.98 -37.28 -8.82
CA GLU A 213 31.57 -37.80 -7.49
C GLU A 213 31.88 -37.06 -6.17
N LYS A 214 30.77 -36.98 -5.40
CA LYS A 214 30.63 -37.00 -3.93
C LYS A 214 31.01 -35.74 -3.14
N LYS A 215 29.98 -34.99 -2.73
CA LYS A 215 29.43 -35.14 -1.36
C LYS A 215 28.04 -34.53 -1.22
#